data_AF-W7IZG6-F1
#
_entry.id   AF-W7IZG6-F1
#
_cell.length_a   1.000
_cell.length_b   1.000
_cell.length_c   1.000
_cell.angle_alpha   90.00
_cell.angle_beta   90.00
_cell.angle_gamma   90.00
#
_symmetry.space_group_name_H-M   'P 1'
#
loop_
_entity.id
_entity.type
_entity.pdbx_description
1 polymer ?
#
loop_
_entity_poly.entity_id
_entity_poly.type
_entity_poly.pdbx_seq_one_letter_code
_entity_poly.pdbx_strand_id
1 'polypeptide(L)' 'MIIDCVREVARRDVSGDTDIFTAGVDSLAVLRCRALLKKWTGVKVPGHVFFGGRTPEGIVDLIGADNAGR' A
#
# COMPACT_ATOMS: atom_id res chain seq x y z
N MET A 1 -8.13 3.92 -3.87
CA MET A 1 -6.84 4.65 -3.99
C MET A 1 -5.63 3.78 -3.60
N ILE A 2 -5.55 3.22 -2.39
CA ILE A 2 -4.51 2.21 -2.04
C ILE A 2 -4.86 0.82 -2.54
N ILE A 3 -6.12 0.39 -2.35
CA ILE A 3 -6.59 -0.92 -2.84
C ILE A 3 -6.45 -1.05 -4.36
N ASP A 4 -6.72 0.02 -5.12
CA ASP A 4 -6.54 0.02 -6.59
C ASP A 4 -5.07 -0.09 -6.99
N CYS A 5 -4.19 0.59 -6.26
CA CYS A 5 -2.75 0.50 -6.48
C CYS A 5 -2.24 -0.92 -6.20
N VAL A 6 -2.70 -1.53 -5.10
CA VAL A 6 -2.39 -2.91 -4.74
C VAL A 6 -2.91 -3.90 -5.80
N ARG A 7 -4.17 -3.74 -6.25
CA ARG A 7 -4.76 -4.55 -7.33
C ARG A 7 -3.96 -4.44 -8.63
N GLU A 8 -3.52 -3.24 -8.99
CA GLU A 8 -2.75 -2.99 -10.20
C GLU A 8 -1.38 -3.69 -10.15
N VAL A 9 -0.66 -3.63 -9.02
CA VAL A 9 0.65 -4.31 -8.90
C VAL A 9 0.51 -5.82 -8.71
N ALA A 10 -0.52 -6.28 -7.99
CA ALA A 10 -0.76 -7.70 -7.71
C ALA A 10 -1.37 -8.43 -8.91
N ARG A 11 -1.91 -7.68 -9.89
CA ARG A 11 -2.60 -8.20 -11.08
C ARG A 11 -3.71 -9.19 -10.74
N ARG A 12 -4.41 -8.94 -9.62
CA ARG A 12 -5.53 -9.74 -9.13
C ARG A 12 -6.48 -8.86 -8.34
N ASP A 13 -7.68 -9.37 -8.11
CA ASP A 13 -8.60 -8.75 -7.17
C ASP A 13 -8.15 -9.03 -5.73
N VAL A 14 -8.12 -7.97 -4.93
CA VAL A 14 -7.64 -7.96 -3.53
C VAL A 14 -8.69 -7.20 -2.73
N SER A 15 -9.14 -7.76 -1.61
CA SER A 15 -10.06 -7.11 -0.67
C SER A 15 -9.30 -6.23 0.32
N GLY A 16 -10.00 -5.31 0.99
CA GLY A 16 -9.43 -4.36 1.94
C GLY A 16 -8.71 -5.01 3.14
N ASP A 17 -9.15 -6.20 3.52
CA ASP A 17 -8.67 -7.03 4.62
C ASP A 17 -7.69 -8.13 4.18
N THR A 18 -7.41 -8.25 2.88
CA THR A 18 -6.52 -9.29 2.34
C THR A 18 -5.06 -8.95 2.61
N ASP A 19 -4.30 -9.92 3.11
CA ASP A 19 -2.84 -9.77 3.24
C ASP A 19 -2.20 -9.66 1.85
N ILE A 20 -1.58 -8.52 1.56
CA ILE A 20 -0.99 -8.21 0.25
C ILE A 20 0.15 -9.17 -0.14
N PHE A 21 0.90 -9.68 0.83
CA PHE A 21 2.02 -10.60 0.57
C PHE A 21 1.48 -11.99 0.20
N THR A 22 0.39 -12.43 0.81
CA THR A 22 -0.31 -13.65 0.39
C THR A 22 -0.97 -13.47 -0.99
N ALA A 23 -1.35 -12.25 -1.33
CA ALA A 23 -1.84 -11.88 -2.66
C ALA A 23 -0.72 -11.78 -3.72
N GLY A 24 0.54 -12.00 -3.36
CA GLY A 24 1.68 -12.01 -4.29
C GLY A 24 2.35 -10.64 -4.47
N VAL A 25 2.05 -9.66 -3.61
CA VAL A 25 2.80 -8.41 -3.55
C VAL A 25 4.15 -8.67 -2.87
N ASP A 26 5.23 -8.49 -3.62
CA ASP A 26 6.60 -8.58 -3.12
C ASP A 26 7.22 -7.19 -2.89
N SER A 27 8.49 -7.15 -2.47
CA SER A 27 9.23 -5.90 -2.24
C SER A 27 9.33 -5.01 -3.47
N LEU A 28 9.39 -5.57 -4.68
CA LEU A 28 9.44 -4.81 -5.92
C LEU A 28 8.06 -4.21 -6.24
N ALA A 29 6.99 -4.96 -6.01
CA ALA A 29 5.63 -4.49 -6.11
C ALA A 29 5.34 -3.36 -5.11
N VAL A 30 5.88 -3.44 -3.88
CA VAL A 30 5.81 -2.34 -2.90
C VAL A 30 6.52 -1.08 -3.41
N LEU A 31 7.72 -1.21 -3.99
CA LEU A 31 8.42 -0.06 -4.59
C LEU A 31 7.62 0.58 -5.72
N ARG A 32 6.99 -0.24 -6.57
CA ARG A 32 6.10 0.24 -7.65
C ARG A 32 4.85 0.92 -7.08
N CYS A 33 4.20 0.35 -6.07
CA CYS A 33 3.07 0.96 -5.38
C CYS A 33 3.43 2.36 -4.86
N ARG A 34 4.58 2.49 -4.21
CA ARG A 34 5.04 3.78 -3.67
C ARG A 34 5.28 4.81 -4.77
N ALA A 35 5.84 4.39 -5.90
CA ALA A 35 6.02 5.27 -7.06
C ALA A 35 4.68 5.71 -7.66
N LEU A 36 3.71 4.79 -7.79
CA LEU A 36 2.36 5.06 -8.28
C LEU A 36 1.61 6.01 -7.35
N LEU A 37 1.58 5.74 -6.04
CA LEU A 37 0.93 6.58 -5.05
C LEU A 37 1.52 7.99 -5.04
N LYS A 38 2.84 8.13 -5.14
CA LYS A 38 3.49 9.44 -5.29
C LYS A 38 3.06 10.14 -6.59
N LYS A 39 2.97 9.41 -7.71
CA LYS A 39 2.52 9.97 -8.99
C LYS A 39 1.06 10.41 -8.95
N TRP A 40 0.19 9.66 -8.28
CA TRP A 40 -1.26 9.93 -8.25
C TRP A 40 -1.64 11.00 -7.22
N THR A 41 -0.97 11.01 -6.07
CA THR A 41 -1.38 11.84 -4.92
C THR A 41 -0.36 12.92 -4.56
N GLY A 42 0.85 12.85 -5.11
CA GLY A 42 1.99 13.67 -4.67
C GLY A 42 2.63 13.22 -3.35
N VAL A 43 2.01 12.30 -2.60
CA VAL A 43 2.45 11.90 -1.27
C VAL A 43 3.51 10.80 -1.34
N LYS A 44 4.60 10.97 -0.59
CA LYS A 44 5.65 9.96 -0.44
C LYS A 44 5.29 9.01 0.70
N VAL A 45 4.75 7.84 0.35
CA VAL A 45 4.42 6.80 1.32
C VAL A 45 5.70 6.07 1.78
N PRO A 46 5.95 5.94 3.11
CA PRO A 46 7.05 5.13 3.63
C PRO A 46 6.93 3.65 3.25
N GLY A 47 8.03 2.90 3.26
CA GLY A 47 7.98 1.46 2.93
C GLY A 47 7.40 0.63 4.06
N HIS A 48 7.70 1.00 5.30
CA HIS A 48 7.34 0.23 6.49
C HIS A 48 5.82 0.12 6.68
N VAL A 49 5.01 1.07 6.18
CA VAL A 49 3.54 0.99 6.30
C VAL A 49 2.96 -0.20 5.53
N PHE A 50 3.59 -0.64 4.44
CA PHE A 50 3.16 -1.84 3.70
C PHE A 50 3.45 -3.11 4.49
N PHE A 51 4.62 -3.18 5.12
CA PHE A 51 5.03 -4.33 5.92
C PHE A 51 4.31 -4.39 7.27
N GLY A 52 4.04 -3.23 7.89
CA GLY A 52 3.32 -3.13 9.16
C GLY A 52 1.81 -3.32 8.99
N GLY A 53 1.22 -2.72 7.95
CA GLY A 53 -0.22 -2.72 7.74
C GLY A 53 -0.72 -4.05 7.19
N ARG A 54 0.09 -4.71 6.34
CA ARG A 54 -0.15 -6.00 5.65
C ARG A 54 -1.40 -6.08 4.78
N THR A 55 -2.46 -5.34 5.06
CA THR A 55 -3.71 -5.26 4.31
C THR A 55 -3.90 -3.85 3.77
N PRO A 56 -4.65 -3.67 2.67
CA PRO A 56 -4.96 -2.33 2.17
C PRO A 56 -5.56 -1.38 3.22
N GLU A 57 -6.46 -1.88 4.07
CA GLU A 57 -7.04 -1.10 5.17
C GLU A 57 -5.99 -0.73 6.23
N GLY A 58 -5.19 -1.70 6.70
CA GLY A 58 -4.14 -1.44 7.68
C GLY A 58 -3.06 -0.49 7.16
N ILE A 59 -2.80 -0.49 5.85
CA ILE A 59 -1.89 0.46 5.20
C ILE A 59 -2.46 1.87 5.23
N VAL A 60 -3.75 2.05 4.96
CA VAL A 60 -4.44 3.35 5.05
C VAL A 60 -4.33 3.89 6.48
N ASP A 61 -4.61 3.05 7.48
CA ASP A 61 -4.54 3.44 8.88
C ASP A 61 -3.13 3.88 9.30
N LEU A 62 -2.10 3.11 8.91
CA LEU A 62 -0.71 3.48 9.19
C LEU A 62 -0.26 4.76 8.48
N ILE A 63 -0.74 4.99 7.26
CA ILE A 63 -0.49 6.27 6.58
C ILE A 63 -1.16 7.41 7.33
N GLY A 64 -2.40 7.23 7.80
CA GLY A 64 -3.09 8.21 8.63
C GLY A 64 -2.31 8.53 9.90
N ALA A 65 -1.84 7.49 10.60
CA ALA A 65 -1.03 7.62 11.81
C ALA A 65 0.32 8.33 11.60
N ASP A 66 1.05 8.01 10.51
CA ASP A 66 2.34 8.64 10.18
C ASP A 66 2.20 10.14 9.85
N ASN A 67 1.06 10.54 9.27
CA ASN A 67 0.76 11.95 9.00
C ASN A 67 0.22 12.69 10.23
N ALA A 68 -0.49 12.03 11.14
CA ALA A 68 -1.00 12.65 12.37
C ALA A 68 0.09 12.94 13.41
N GLY A 69 1.24 12.26 13.33
CA GLY A 69 2.41 12.49 14.17
C GLY A 69 3.35 13.61 13.71
N ARG A 70 2.97 14.38 12.68
CA ARG A 70 3.74 15.49 12.10
C ARG A 70 2.97 16.80 12.18
#